data_AF-A0A085M6I8-F1
#
_entry.id   AF-A0A085M6I8-F1
#
_cell.length_a   1.000
_cell.length_b   1.000
_cell.length_c   1.000
_cell.angle_alpha   90.00
_cell.angle_beta   90.00
_cell.angle_gamma   90.00
#
_symmetry.space_group_name_H-M   'P 1'
#
loop_
_entity.id
_entity.type
_entity.pdbx_description
1 polymer ?
#
loop_
_entity_poly.entity_id
_entity_poly.type
_entity_poly.pdbx_seq_one_letter_code
_entity_poly.pdbx_strand_id
1 'polypeptide(L)'
;MDTTAQTFDIMIHELSKGAVKDLKGTVYSNGSQPVTLPTDGLSSHSDPARVILQPHSHSFSSSRQAFRFCGELPKAQRKERRPIPEDKKDQCYYEKRKRNNEAAQRSRYNRKLREDSMALQVLVLEKENSILRAQVNCLREETEYLRNMLSVSQCDVPSSYEG
;
A
#
# COMPACT_ATOMS: atom_id res chain seq x y z
N MET A 1 -15.79 26.23 8.76
CA MET A 1 -14.32 26.30 8.97
C MET A 1 -13.97 25.09 9.80
N ASP A 2 -13.64 24.00 9.12
CA ASP A 2 -13.74 22.64 9.67
C ASP A 2 -12.52 22.32 10.54
N THR A 3 -12.63 22.65 11.83
CA THR A 3 -11.62 22.43 12.86
C THR A 3 -11.21 20.96 12.96
N THR A 4 -12.11 20.05 12.63
CA THR A 4 -11.85 18.61 12.57
C THR A 4 -10.82 18.26 11.49
N ALA A 5 -10.97 18.78 10.27
CA ALA A 5 -10.02 18.53 9.18
C ALA A 5 -8.63 19.12 9.49
N GLN A 6 -8.60 20.31 10.12
CA GLN A 6 -7.37 20.96 10.54
C GLN A 6 -6.66 20.20 11.68
N THR A 7 -7.42 19.60 12.61
CA THR A 7 -6.88 18.77 13.69
C THR A 7 -6.28 17.47 13.15
N PHE A 8 -6.92 16.86 12.16
CA PHE A 8 -6.38 15.67 11.48
C PHE A 8 -5.08 15.98 10.73
N ASP A 9 -5.02 17.10 10.01
CA ASP A 9 -3.80 17.50 9.29
C ASP A 9 -2.61 17.79 10.24
N ILE A 10 -2.88 18.35 11.43
CA ILE A 10 -1.86 18.54 12.48
C ILE A 10 -1.37 17.19 13.03
N MET A 11 -2.26 16.22 13.25
CA MET A 11 -1.87 14.90 13.75
C MET A 11 -1.00 14.12 12.76
N ILE A 12 -1.32 14.20 11.46
CA ILE A 12 -0.52 13.55 10.41
C ILE A 12 0.88 14.19 10.30
N HIS A 13 0.96 15.52 10.37
CA HIS A 13 2.24 16.24 10.32
C HIS A 13 3.12 15.97 11.55
N GLU A 14 2.55 15.81 12.74
CA GLU A 14 3.33 15.56 13.96
C GLU A 14 3.83 14.11 14.06
N LEU A 15 3.07 13.14 13.54
CA LEU A 15 3.50 11.74 13.45
C LEU A 15 4.58 11.52 12.38
N SER A 16 4.61 12.36 11.34
CA SER A 16 5.67 12.36 10.32
C SER A 16 7.05 12.78 10.85
N LYS A 17 7.15 13.38 12.04
CA LYS A 17 8.41 13.84 12.65
C LYS A 17 9.08 12.77 13.54
N GLY A 18 8.53 11.57 13.61
CA GLY A 18 8.91 10.53 14.58
C GLY A 18 10.32 9.96 14.40
N ALA A 19 11.23 10.30 15.31
CA ALA A 19 12.30 9.40 15.74
C ALA A 19 11.81 8.63 16.98
N VAL A 20 11.39 7.37 16.79
CA VAL A 20 10.99 6.50 17.90
C VAL A 20 12.27 5.91 18.51
N LYS A 21 12.64 6.37 19.70
CA LYS A 21 13.68 5.74 20.52
C LYS A 21 13.03 4.66 21.39
N ASP A 22 13.51 3.43 21.33
CA ASP A 22 13.16 2.42 22.33
C ASP A 22 13.84 2.75 23.68
N LEU A 23 13.47 2.06 24.77
CA LEU A 23 14.10 2.22 26.10
C LEU A 23 15.61 1.93 26.10
N LYS A 24 16.19 1.50 24.96
CA LYS A 24 17.62 1.23 24.76
C LYS A 24 18.31 2.26 23.84
N GLY A 25 17.60 3.29 23.38
CA GLY A 25 18.18 4.37 22.57
C GLY A 25 18.48 4.00 21.11
N THR A 26 17.91 2.91 20.59
CA THR A 26 18.12 2.46 19.21
C THR A 26 17.23 3.26 18.26
N VAL A 27 17.84 3.96 17.29
CA VAL A 27 17.15 4.65 16.19
C VAL A 27 17.00 3.67 15.04
N TYR A 28 15.76 3.33 14.65
CA TYR A 28 15.51 2.63 13.39
C TYR A 28 15.32 3.67 12.29
N SER A 29 16.30 3.78 11.39
CA SER A 29 16.14 4.50 10.14
C SER A 29 15.19 3.75 9.21
N ASN A 30 14.33 4.49 8.53
CA ASN A 30 13.43 3.96 7.51
C ASN A 30 14.19 3.17 6.45
N GLY A 31 13.74 1.93 6.22
CA GLY A 31 13.82 1.21 4.96
C GLY A 31 15.14 1.26 4.19
N SER A 32 16.07 0.37 4.51
CA SER A 32 16.98 -0.25 3.53
C SER A 32 17.60 -1.50 4.15
N GLN A 33 16.97 -2.65 3.92
CA GLN A 33 17.69 -3.93 3.91
C GLN A 33 18.05 -4.18 2.44
N PRO A 34 19.34 -4.30 2.06
CA PRO A 34 19.69 -4.68 0.71
C PRO A 34 19.28 -6.14 0.50
N VAL A 35 18.38 -6.35 -0.45
CA VAL A 35 18.03 -7.69 -0.94
C VAL A 35 19.21 -8.19 -1.78
N THR A 36 20.04 -9.08 -1.23
CA THR A 36 21.05 -9.80 -2.03
C THR A 36 20.36 -10.93 -2.78
N LEU A 37 19.96 -10.67 -4.03
CA LEU A 37 19.71 -11.71 -5.03
C LEU A 37 21.06 -12.25 -5.54
N PRO A 38 21.23 -13.57 -5.71
CA PRO A 38 22.38 -14.11 -6.44
C PRO A 38 22.18 -13.84 -7.92
N THR A 39 22.95 -12.91 -8.49
CA THR A 39 23.04 -12.70 -9.93
C THR A 39 24.28 -13.43 -10.46
N ASP A 40 24.10 -14.67 -10.91
CA ASP A 40 25.08 -15.28 -11.80
C ASP A 40 24.94 -14.63 -13.18
N GLY A 41 26.04 -14.07 -13.65
CA GLY A 41 26.08 -13.07 -14.71
C GLY A 41 26.04 -13.61 -16.13
N LEU A 42 25.68 -12.71 -17.05
CA LEU A 42 26.16 -12.68 -18.43
C LEU A 42 26.24 -11.23 -18.93
N SER A 43 27.49 -10.76 -19.03
CA SER A 43 28.09 -9.97 -20.12
C SER A 43 27.27 -8.93 -20.91
N SER A 44 27.70 -7.66 -20.74
CA SER A 44 28.00 -6.62 -21.75
C SER A 44 27.27 -6.63 -23.10
N HIS A 45 26.45 -5.61 -23.38
CA HIS A 45 26.63 -4.69 -24.51
C HIS A 45 25.56 -3.58 -24.49
N SER A 46 26.02 -2.34 -24.67
CA SER A 46 25.21 -1.13 -24.84
C SER A 46 24.57 -1.09 -26.23
N ASP A 47 23.26 -0.87 -26.34
CA ASP A 47 22.66 -0.23 -27.51
C ASP A 47 21.24 0.33 -27.23
N PRO A 48 21.01 1.66 -27.35
CA PRO A 48 19.73 2.29 -27.02
C PRO A 48 18.91 2.63 -28.27
N ALA A 49 18.52 1.65 -29.11
CA ALA A 49 17.59 1.91 -30.21
C ALA A 49 16.99 0.63 -30.83
N ARG A 50 15.96 0.03 -30.21
CA ARG A 50 15.02 -0.83 -30.96
C ARG A 50 13.72 -1.09 -30.20
N VAL A 51 12.76 -0.15 -30.30
CA VAL A 51 11.35 -0.45 -30.03
C VAL A 51 10.68 -0.69 -31.39
N ILE A 52 10.65 -1.94 -31.83
CA ILE A 52 9.74 -2.42 -32.88
C ILE A 52 8.76 -3.37 -32.19
N LEU A 53 7.50 -2.94 -32.17
CA LEU A 53 6.34 -3.71 -31.75
C LEU A 53 6.22 -4.97 -32.61
N GLN A 54 6.19 -6.15 -31.97
CA GLN A 54 5.34 -7.26 -32.41
C GLN A 54 4.91 -8.13 -31.21
N PRO A 55 3.63 -8.56 -31.19
CA PRO A 55 3.00 -9.18 -30.03
C PRO A 55 3.35 -10.66 -30.00
N HIS A 56 4.32 -11.02 -29.17
CA HIS A 56 4.53 -12.42 -28.84
C HIS A 56 3.54 -12.78 -27.75
N SER A 57 2.57 -13.62 -28.13
CA SER A 57 1.60 -14.27 -27.28
C SER A 57 2.31 -15.19 -26.28
N HIS A 58 2.95 -14.59 -25.28
CA HIS A 58 3.22 -15.27 -24.04
C HIS A 58 1.97 -15.07 -23.21
N SER A 59 1.23 -16.15 -22.99
CA SER A 59 0.16 -16.19 -22.01
C SER A 59 0.76 -15.82 -20.65
N PHE A 60 0.82 -14.53 -20.35
CA PHE A 60 1.04 -14.07 -18.99
C PHE A 60 -0.29 -14.34 -18.31
N SER A 61 -0.41 -15.56 -17.79
CA SER A 61 -1.54 -15.98 -16.98
C SER A 61 -1.68 -14.95 -15.87
N SER A 62 -2.64 -14.04 -16.03
CA SER A 62 -3.04 -13.07 -15.04
C SER A 62 -3.79 -13.82 -13.95
N SER A 63 -3.06 -14.64 -13.21
CA SER A 63 -3.55 -15.30 -12.02
C SER A 63 -3.27 -14.42 -10.81
N ARG A 64 -3.72 -13.16 -10.88
CA ARG A 64 -4.08 -12.38 -9.68
C ARG A 64 -5.48 -12.77 -9.19
N GLN A 65 -5.83 -14.03 -9.41
CA GLN A 65 -6.97 -14.71 -8.85
C GLN A 65 -6.48 -16.02 -8.21
N ALA A 66 -5.43 -15.97 -7.39
CA ALA A 66 -5.27 -16.94 -6.32
C ALA A 66 -6.27 -16.63 -5.18
N PHE A 67 -7.55 -16.54 -5.54
CA PHE A 67 -8.65 -16.68 -4.60
C PHE A 67 -8.61 -18.13 -4.13
N ARG A 68 -8.13 -18.34 -2.90
CA ARG A 68 -8.48 -19.47 -2.02
C ARG A 68 -8.60 -20.85 -2.68
N PHE A 69 -7.62 -21.24 -3.47
CA PHE A 69 -7.35 -22.66 -3.72
C PHE A 69 -6.00 -23.02 -3.10
N CYS A 70 -5.82 -22.66 -1.82
CA CYS A 70 -4.93 -23.47 -1.00
C CYS A 70 -5.61 -24.84 -0.93
N GLY A 71 -5.21 -25.75 -1.82
CA GLY A 71 -5.42 -27.17 -1.60
C GLY A 71 -5.11 -27.46 -0.15
N GLU A 72 -5.97 -28.23 0.51
CA GLU A 72 -5.79 -28.67 1.87
C GLU A 72 -4.46 -29.40 1.98
N LEU A 73 -3.38 -28.66 2.22
CA LEU A 73 -2.21 -29.23 2.84
C LEU A 73 -2.73 -29.89 4.12
N PRO A 74 -2.41 -31.17 4.36
CA PRO A 74 -2.89 -31.87 5.55
C PRO A 74 -2.66 -30.97 6.75
N LYS A 75 -3.75 -30.50 7.37
CA LYS A 75 -3.65 -29.71 8.60
C LYS A 75 -3.01 -30.66 9.60
N ALA A 76 -1.69 -30.56 9.76
CA ALA A 76 -0.96 -31.36 10.74
C ALA A 76 -1.71 -31.17 12.05
N GLN A 77 -2.37 -32.24 12.50
CA GLN A 77 -3.20 -32.19 13.69
C GLN A 77 -2.29 -31.72 14.81
N ARG A 78 -2.52 -30.49 15.27
CA ARG A 78 -1.74 -29.93 16.38
C ARG A 78 -1.97 -30.86 17.55
N LYS A 79 -0.96 -31.66 17.91
CA LYS A 79 -0.98 -32.45 19.14
C LYS A 79 -1.41 -31.54 20.28
N GLU A 80 -2.38 -32.00 21.07
CA GLU A 80 -2.85 -31.28 22.25
C GLU A 80 -1.66 -30.91 23.12
N ARG A 81 -1.57 -29.62 23.46
CA ARG A 81 -0.52 -29.13 24.33
C ARG A 81 -0.88 -29.51 25.76
N ARG A 82 -0.25 -30.56 26.27
CA ARG A 82 -0.31 -30.88 27.70
C ARG A 82 0.57 -29.88 28.47
N PRO A 83 0.07 -29.27 29.56
CA PRO A 83 0.91 -28.45 30.43
C PRO A 83 2.06 -29.30 30.97
N ILE A 84 3.25 -28.70 31.05
CA ILE A 84 4.43 -29.36 31.61
C ILE A 84 4.25 -29.40 33.15
N PRO A 85 4.32 -30.59 33.80
CA PRO A 85 4.26 -30.71 35.25
C PRO A 85 5.30 -29.83 35.95
N GLU A 86 5.00 -29.33 37.14
CA GLU A 86 5.87 -28.39 37.86
C GLU A 86 7.27 -28.96 38.10
N ASP A 87 7.37 -30.26 38.40
CA ASP A 87 8.63 -30.97 38.66
C ASP A 87 9.57 -31.05 37.44
N LYS A 88 9.09 -30.67 36.25
CA LYS A 88 9.86 -30.66 34.99
C LYS A 88 10.15 -29.26 34.47
N LYS A 89 9.81 -28.22 35.23
CA LYS A 89 10.10 -26.83 34.86
C LYS A 89 11.49 -26.43 35.35
N ASP A 90 12.49 -26.85 34.59
CA ASP A 90 13.89 -26.51 34.87
C ASP A 90 14.24 -25.10 34.37
N GLN A 91 15.44 -24.63 34.70
CA GLN A 91 15.97 -23.34 34.23
C GLN A 91 15.89 -23.18 32.70
N CYS A 92 16.23 -24.24 31.93
CA CYS A 92 16.13 -24.24 30.46
C CYS A 92 14.68 -24.01 29.97
N TYR A 93 13.68 -24.49 30.69
CA TYR A 93 12.27 -24.25 30.36
C TYR A 93 11.91 -22.77 30.54
N TYR A 94 12.30 -22.16 31.66
CA TYR A 94 12.02 -20.74 31.92
C TYR A 94 12.67 -19.82 30.89
N GLU A 95 13.90 -20.10 30.48
CA GLU A 95 14.58 -19.33 29.43
C GLU A 95 13.86 -19.42 28.08
N LYS A 96 13.45 -20.63 27.67
CA LYS A 96 12.64 -20.84 26.45
C LYS A 96 11.30 -20.10 26.55
N ARG A 97 10.63 -20.17 27.70
CA ARG A 97 9.34 -19.51 27.95
C ARG A 97 9.49 -17.99 27.85
N LYS A 98 10.52 -17.41 28.46
CA LYS A 98 10.86 -15.99 28.38
C LYS A 98 11.10 -15.56 26.94
N ARG A 99 11.96 -16.27 26.20
CA ARG A 99 12.26 -15.97 24.79
C ARG A 99 11.01 -16.04 23.90
N ASN A 100 10.14 -17.03 24.12
CA ASN A 100 8.88 -17.14 23.36
C ASN A 100 7.92 -15.99 23.67
N ASN A 101 7.82 -15.56 24.94
CA ASN A 101 6.99 -14.41 25.32
C ASN A 101 7.51 -13.12 24.68
N GLU A 102 8.83 -12.90 24.69
CA GLU A 102 9.46 -11.75 24.01
C GLU A 102 9.20 -11.78 22.50
N ALA A 103 9.35 -12.96 21.86
CA ALA A 103 9.05 -13.12 20.44
C ALA A 103 7.56 -12.88 20.13
N ALA A 104 6.66 -13.36 20.97
CA ALA A 104 5.22 -13.12 20.82
C ALA A 104 4.87 -11.64 20.96
N GLN A 105 5.48 -10.94 21.91
CA GLN A 105 5.31 -9.49 22.08
C GLN A 105 5.82 -8.72 20.87
N ARG A 106 7.04 -9.01 20.38
CA ARG A 106 7.58 -8.41 19.15
C ARG A 106 6.71 -8.70 17.94
N SER A 107 6.22 -9.92 17.80
CA SER A 107 5.32 -10.32 16.70
C SER A 107 4.02 -9.51 16.72
N ARG A 108 3.42 -9.33 17.91
CA ARG A 108 2.24 -8.47 18.09
C ARG A 108 2.51 -7.02 17.75
N TYR A 109 3.63 -6.46 18.21
CA TYR A 109 4.02 -5.08 17.91
C TYR A 109 4.22 -4.88 16.40
N ASN A 110 4.98 -5.76 15.74
CA ASN A 110 5.21 -5.69 14.31
C ASN A 110 3.91 -5.84 13.51
N ARG A 111 2.99 -6.69 13.96
CA ARG A 111 1.66 -6.80 13.34
C ARG A 111 0.89 -5.48 13.47
N LYS A 112 0.83 -4.92 14.67
CA LYS A 112 0.17 -3.64 14.92
C LYS A 112 0.74 -2.53 14.06
N LEU A 113 2.07 -2.41 13.99
CA LEU A 113 2.73 -1.40 13.17
C LEU A 113 2.35 -1.51 11.68
N ARG A 114 2.24 -2.74 11.16
CA ARG A 114 1.77 -2.97 9.77
C ARG A 114 0.31 -2.57 9.60
N GLU A 115 -0.56 -2.95 10.53
CA GLU A 115 -1.99 -2.58 10.51
C GLU A 115 -2.17 -1.06 10.56
N ASP A 116 -1.44 -0.38 11.46
CA ASP A 116 -1.46 1.08 11.60
C ASP A 116 -0.91 1.77 10.32
N SER A 117 0.18 1.26 9.74
CA SER A 117 0.73 1.78 8.49
C SER A 117 -0.23 1.60 7.30
N MET A 118 -0.91 0.45 7.22
CA MET A 118 -1.93 0.22 6.19
C MET A 118 -3.12 1.16 6.37
N ALA A 119 -3.59 1.34 7.61
CA ALA A 119 -4.68 2.27 7.91
C ALA A 119 -4.32 3.70 7.47
N LEU A 120 -3.09 4.15 7.77
CA LEU A 120 -2.62 5.46 7.34
C LEU A 120 -2.57 5.60 5.82
N GLN A 121 -2.06 4.58 5.10
CA GLN A 121 -2.03 4.59 3.63
C GLN A 121 -3.42 4.69 3.02
N VAL A 122 -4.38 3.94 3.56
CA VAL A 122 -5.79 4.00 3.11
C VAL A 122 -6.34 5.41 3.29
N LEU A 123 -6.14 6.02 4.46
CA LEU A 123 -6.63 7.38 4.74
C LEU A 123 -6.03 8.43 3.78
N VAL A 124 -4.73 8.35 3.49
CA VAL A 124 -4.09 9.26 2.53
C VAL A 124 -4.68 9.09 1.14
N LEU A 125 -4.82 7.85 0.67
CA LEU A 125 -5.39 7.56 -0.65
C LEU A 125 -6.85 8.00 -0.75
N GLU A 126 -7.65 7.84 0.30
CA GLU A 126 -9.03 8.33 0.36
C GLU A 126 -9.10 9.85 0.24
N LYS A 127 -8.21 10.56 0.95
CA LYS A 127 -8.11 12.02 0.87
C LYS A 127 -7.72 12.48 -0.54
N GLU A 128 -6.67 11.90 -1.11
CA GLU A 128 -6.22 12.21 -2.47
C GLU A 128 -7.32 11.93 -3.51
N ASN A 129 -8.01 10.80 -3.39
CA ASN A 129 -9.10 10.43 -4.29
C ASN A 129 -10.26 11.43 -4.21
N SER A 130 -10.61 11.89 -3.00
CA SER A 130 -11.64 12.91 -2.80
C SER A 130 -11.27 14.23 -3.48
N ILE A 131 -10.03 14.69 -3.30
CA ILE A 131 -9.52 15.92 -3.93
C ILE A 131 -9.55 15.80 -5.46
N LEU A 132 -9.07 14.69 -6.02
CA LEU A 132 -9.06 14.46 -7.46
C LEU A 132 -10.48 14.44 -8.03
N ARG A 133 -11.44 13.81 -7.35
CA ARG A 133 -12.85 13.83 -7.77
C ARG A 133 -13.43 15.25 -7.78
N ALA A 134 -13.13 16.06 -6.76
CA ALA A 134 -13.57 17.44 -6.69
C ALA A 134 -13.00 18.27 -7.85
N GLN A 135 -11.70 18.12 -8.14
CA GLN A 135 -11.05 18.79 -9.27
C GLN A 135 -11.65 18.38 -10.61
N VAL A 136 -11.89 17.09 -10.82
CA VAL A 136 -12.52 16.58 -12.05
C VAL A 136 -13.94 17.13 -12.21
N ASN A 137 -14.72 17.21 -11.15
CA ASN A 137 -16.06 17.77 -11.20
C ASN A 137 -16.03 19.27 -11.55
N CYS A 138 -15.16 20.04 -10.90
CA CYS A 138 -14.98 21.47 -11.19
C CYS A 138 -14.61 21.72 -12.67
N LEU A 139 -13.64 20.95 -13.19
CA LEU A 139 -13.25 21.06 -14.60
C LEU A 139 -14.38 20.63 -15.55
N ARG A 140 -15.17 19.62 -15.19
CA ARG A 140 -16.34 19.21 -15.99
C ARG A 140 -17.38 20.32 -16.04
N GLU A 141 -17.70 20.94 -14.91
CA GLU A 141 -18.61 22.08 -14.82
C GLU A 141 -18.13 23.25 -15.66
N GLU A 142 -16.83 23.60 -15.59
CA GLU A 142 -16.24 24.65 -16.43
C GLU A 142 -16.34 24.32 -17.92
N THR A 143 -16.02 23.08 -18.31
CA THR A 143 -16.13 22.68 -19.72
C THR A 143 -17.57 22.69 -20.22
N GLU A 144 -18.54 22.32 -19.38
CA GLU A 144 -19.96 22.37 -19.71
C GLU A 144 -20.42 23.82 -19.87
N TYR A 145 -20.06 24.69 -18.93
CA TYR A 145 -20.34 26.11 -18.99
C TYR A 145 -19.83 26.74 -20.30
N LEU A 146 -18.56 26.47 -20.66
CA LEU A 146 -17.97 26.98 -21.91
C LEU A 146 -18.64 26.41 -23.15
N ARG A 147 -18.98 25.11 -23.16
CA ARG A 147 -19.71 24.48 -24.28
C ARG A 147 -21.09 25.11 -24.47
N ASN A 148 -21.83 25.33 -23.39
CA ASN A 148 -23.13 25.97 -23.43
C ASN A 148 -23.02 27.38 -24.01
N MET A 149 -22.03 28.17 -23.56
CA MET A 149 -21.79 29.52 -24.06
C MET A 149 -21.45 29.54 -25.56
N LEU A 150 -20.62 28.60 -26.03
CA LEU A 150 -20.28 28.47 -27.46
C LEU A 150 -21.43 27.95 -28.33
N SER A 151 -22.33 27.14 -27.76
CA SER A 151 -23.51 26.64 -28.47
C SER A 151 -24.56 27.74 -28.70
N VAL A 152 -24.72 28.66 -27.74
CA VAL A 152 -25.63 29.81 -27.86
C VAL A 152 -25.15 30.79 -28.93
N SER A 153 -23.84 30.90 -29.16
CA SER A 153 -23.27 31.78 -30.19
C SER A 153 -23.34 31.23 -31.62
N GLN A 154 -23.78 29.97 -31.83
CA GLN A 154 -23.84 29.33 -33.15
C GLN A 154 -25.26 29.28 -33.75
N CYS A 155 -26.27 29.72 -33.03
CA CYS A 155 -27.63 29.89 -33.54
C CYS A 155 -27.93 31.37 -33.74
N ASP A 156 -27.50 31.93 -34.88
CA ASP A 156 -28.07 33.12 -35.53
C ASP A 156 -27.28 33.46 -36.81
N VAL A 157 -27.44 32.65 -37.87
CA VAL A 157 -27.22 33.14 -39.24
C VAL A 157 -28.49 32.82 -40.02
N PRO A 158 -29.38 33.80 -40.25
CA PRO A 158 -30.45 33.66 -41.22
C PRO A 158 -29.80 33.42 -42.59
N SER A 159 -29.93 32.19 -43.10
CA SER A 159 -29.62 31.85 -44.48
C SER A 159 -30.66 32.50 -45.37
N SER A 160 -30.49 33.79 -45.62
CA SER A 160 -31.30 34.52 -46.59
C SER A 160 -30.38 35.22 -47.56
N TYR A 161 -29.97 34.51 -48.62
CA TYR A 161 -29.83 34.99 -50.00
C TYR A 161 -29.71 33.77 -50.94
N GLU A 162 -30.84 33.15 -51.27
CA GLU A 162 -31.00 32.53 -52.61
C GLU A 162 -31.76 33.53 -53.47
N GLY A 163 -31.16 33.90 -54.61
CA GLY A 163 -31.69 34.81 -55.62
C GLY A 163 -30.86 34.71 -56.88
#